data_AF-A0A948ZXS3-F1
#
_entry.id   AF-A0A948ZXS3-F1
#
_cell.length_a   1.000
_cell.length_b   1.000
_cell.length_c   1.000
_cell.angle_alpha   90.00
_cell.angle_beta   90.00
_cell.angle_gamma   90.00
#
_symmetry.space_group_name_H-M   'P 1'
#
loop_
_entity.id
_entity.type
_entity.pdbx_description
1 polymer ?
#
loop_
_entity_poly.entity_id
_entity_poly.type
_entity_poly.pdbx_seq_one_letter_code
_entity_poly.pdbx_strand_id
1 'polypeptide(L)'
;MKKTRKVISAAVALGALATFSVAEAGMITEWDQSNVVPRTPTNITNPGFVFDQYNYIEPGYLTDPNTGAVSTDGFMPSGWAKYSVGSGAILNAAGTVVGAMTWKERDTQGPGLSIVNGDDQTGDNCIMSAGWNPDSTVVLDANGIDITEMSDWWGIDKKQCSDPFQSSKRFKSVSYMLDTPVDLTFNVANNGQTEEYRLLMKYGNQTGARVTGFTMQLGFLDAGGNFTEAGPSSGLSFCSRNGGNYDYTVPVTSDIMKQGELDALQAHGLFGAPDQHHTSYGYFNPYVRATFLMTANQTHIVASDMSAVHTDLFGEWLPSSNLKGGLYFDADNIIYTDNILMASCPGNFSEEAGTTGVANADCDEACAANLGCDAPWVTYRESVNITLNADGTWNIPAVVGTDIRQPIELTAAELDAIKANPAWSAADIDDLANVNINAFLNVSDLPQGNFTLRVTPTFDATTATTEPGTAGPADFDITINAPNTVTP
;
A
#
# COMPACT_ATOMS: atom_id res chain seq x y z
N MET A 1 32.87 56.66 -61.52
CA MET A 1 32.43 55.82 -60.38
C MET A 1 31.17 56.49 -59.79
N LYS A 2 29.88 56.18 -60.03
CA LYS A 2 29.09 54.94 -60.26
C LYS A 2 29.50 53.87 -59.24
N LYS A 3 28.73 53.39 -58.25
CA LYS A 3 27.27 53.28 -58.01
C LYS A 3 27.05 53.11 -56.48
N THR A 4 26.13 53.85 -55.85
CA THR A 4 24.77 53.41 -55.42
C THR A 4 24.72 52.68 -54.07
N ARG A 5 24.25 53.42 -53.05
CA ARG A 5 23.71 52.88 -51.78
C ARG A 5 22.49 52.02 -52.10
N LYS A 6 22.48 50.76 -51.66
CA LYS A 6 21.26 49.93 -51.67
C LYS A 6 20.47 50.21 -50.40
N VAL A 7 19.31 50.83 -50.59
CA VAL A 7 18.15 50.70 -49.72
C VAL A 7 17.64 49.26 -49.88
N ILE A 8 17.52 48.51 -48.79
CA ILE A 8 16.74 47.28 -48.77
C ILE A 8 15.52 47.55 -47.91
N SER A 9 14.38 47.40 -48.57
CA SER A 9 13.03 47.69 -48.14
C SER A 9 12.56 46.70 -47.07
N ALA A 10 11.75 47.21 -46.14
CA ALA A 10 10.86 46.41 -45.32
C ALA A 10 9.74 45.81 -46.20
N ALA A 11 9.48 44.51 -46.05
CA ALA A 11 8.22 43.89 -46.46
C ALA A 11 7.97 42.57 -45.69
N VAL A 12 6.98 42.65 -44.80
CA VAL A 12 5.95 41.63 -44.50
C VAL A 12 6.40 40.32 -43.85
N ALA A 13 6.18 40.28 -42.52
CA ALA A 13 5.88 39.06 -41.78
C ALA A 13 4.55 38.45 -42.23
N LEU A 14 4.46 37.12 -42.36
CA LEU A 14 3.24 36.36 -42.08
C LEU A 14 3.56 34.85 -41.99
N GLY A 15 3.30 34.25 -40.83
CA GLY A 15 2.75 32.90 -40.78
C GLY A 15 3.71 31.71 -40.68
N ALA A 16 4.61 31.71 -39.69
CA ALA A 16 5.07 30.46 -39.08
C ALA A 16 5.25 30.70 -37.57
N LEU A 17 4.13 30.99 -36.90
CA LEU A 17 4.03 30.73 -35.47
C LEU A 17 4.06 29.20 -35.34
N ALA A 18 5.27 28.67 -35.15
CA ALA A 18 5.40 27.42 -34.44
C ALA A 18 4.72 27.66 -33.09
N THR A 19 3.51 27.14 -32.93
CA THR A 19 2.94 26.90 -31.62
C THR A 19 3.87 25.89 -30.97
N PHE A 20 4.91 26.38 -30.32
CA PHE A 20 5.49 25.68 -29.20
C PHE A 20 4.33 25.55 -28.23
N SER A 21 3.68 24.39 -28.22
CA SER A 21 2.96 23.92 -27.06
C SER A 21 4.02 23.76 -25.97
N VAL A 22 4.31 24.88 -25.32
CA VAL A 22 4.92 24.87 -24.00
C VAL A 22 4.05 23.92 -23.18
N ALA A 23 4.69 22.93 -22.56
CA ALA A 23 4.04 22.11 -21.55
C ALA A 23 3.59 23.08 -20.45
N GLU A 24 2.33 23.45 -20.50
CA GLU A 24 1.60 24.09 -19.42
C GLU A 24 1.33 22.99 -18.37
N ALA A 25 0.66 23.25 -17.27
CA ALA A 25 1.21 22.84 -16.00
C ALA A 25 0.31 22.68 -14.72
N GLY A 26 0.27 21.48 -14.13
CA GLY A 26 0.57 21.45 -12.71
C GLY A 26 -0.29 20.66 -11.76
N MET A 27 -0.99 21.37 -10.87
CA MET A 27 -1.01 20.96 -9.46
C MET A 27 -2.26 20.16 -9.11
N ILE A 28 -2.07 18.95 -8.62
CA ILE A 28 -3.15 18.14 -8.03
C ILE A 28 -3.65 18.86 -6.77
N THR A 29 -4.94 19.22 -6.75
CA THR A 29 -5.55 19.91 -5.62
C THR A 29 -6.17 18.94 -4.62
N GLU A 30 -6.80 17.88 -5.12
CA GLU A 30 -7.52 16.91 -4.28
C GLU A 30 -7.77 15.60 -5.02
N TRP A 31 -8.11 14.57 -4.25
CA TRP A 31 -8.73 13.34 -4.75
C TRP A 31 -10.24 13.51 -4.78
N ASP A 32 -10.84 13.36 -5.97
CA ASP A 32 -12.29 13.31 -6.14
C ASP A 32 -12.85 12.00 -5.60
N GLN A 33 -13.63 12.11 -4.53
CA GLN A 33 -14.28 11.01 -3.83
C GLN A 33 -15.75 10.82 -4.26
N SER A 34 -16.18 11.41 -5.38
CA SER A 34 -17.55 11.29 -5.88
C SER A 34 -18.00 9.85 -6.14
N ASN A 35 -17.07 8.93 -6.41
CA ASN A 35 -17.32 7.50 -6.56
C ASN A 35 -17.07 6.68 -5.28
N VAL A 36 -16.77 7.33 -4.16
CA VAL A 36 -16.46 6.67 -2.89
C VAL A 36 -17.65 6.72 -1.95
N VAL A 37 -18.02 5.56 -1.40
CA VAL A 37 -19.06 5.43 -0.38
C VAL A 37 -18.40 5.04 0.95
N PRO A 38 -18.37 5.92 1.96
CA PRO A 38 -17.85 5.60 3.28
C PRO A 38 -18.55 4.38 3.89
N ARG A 39 -17.79 3.48 4.51
CA ARG A 39 -18.31 2.31 5.23
C ARG A 39 -18.08 2.44 6.73
N THR A 40 -18.94 1.78 7.51
CA THR A 40 -18.73 1.63 8.95
C THR A 40 -17.54 0.72 9.20
N PRO A 41 -16.69 1.01 10.21
CA PRO A 41 -15.62 0.13 10.61
C PRO A 41 -16.11 -1.25 11.03
N THR A 42 -15.28 -2.26 10.76
CA THR A 42 -15.66 -3.67 10.88
C THR A 42 -15.12 -4.36 12.13
N ASN A 43 -14.08 -3.83 12.77
CA ASN A 43 -13.35 -4.50 13.85
C ASN A 43 -13.71 -4.00 15.27
N ILE A 44 -14.72 -3.14 15.42
CA ILE A 44 -15.18 -2.66 16.74
C ILE A 44 -16.69 -2.88 16.86
N THR A 45 -17.10 -3.73 17.81
CA THR A 45 -18.51 -4.13 18.06
C THR A 45 -19.44 -2.96 18.39
N ASN A 46 -18.86 -1.85 18.86
CA ASN A 46 -19.56 -0.60 19.08
C ASN A 46 -18.59 0.54 18.71
N PRO A 47 -18.52 0.96 17.43
CA PRO A 47 -17.60 1.99 16.99
C PRO A 47 -18.00 3.39 17.50
N GLY A 48 -18.97 3.45 18.42
CA GLY A 48 -19.28 4.66 19.16
C GLY A 48 -18.04 5.17 19.87
N PHE A 49 -17.92 6.50 19.89
CA PHE A 49 -16.87 7.24 20.58
C PHE A 49 -16.56 6.63 21.95
N VAL A 50 -15.41 5.97 22.08
CA VAL A 50 -14.85 5.62 23.39
C VAL A 50 -13.81 6.69 23.67
N PHE A 51 -14.08 7.53 24.67
CA PHE A 51 -13.06 8.43 25.18
C PHE A 51 -11.91 7.58 25.68
N ASP A 52 -10.79 7.66 24.99
CA ASP A 52 -9.54 7.08 25.40
C ASP A 52 -8.61 8.25 25.72
N GLN A 53 -8.09 8.27 26.95
CA GLN A 53 -7.14 9.29 27.39
C GLN A 53 -5.87 9.31 26.53
N TYR A 54 -5.57 8.22 25.81
CA TYR A 54 -4.47 8.13 24.84
C TYR A 54 -4.85 8.65 23.43
N ASN A 55 -6.09 9.11 23.24
CA ASN A 55 -6.64 9.65 21.98
C ASN A 55 -7.06 11.12 22.07
N TYR A 56 -6.87 11.75 23.22
CA TYR A 56 -7.23 13.15 23.42
C TYR A 56 -6.02 14.04 23.13
N ILE A 57 -6.14 14.89 22.12
CA ILE A 57 -5.20 15.98 21.86
C ILE A 57 -5.94 17.28 22.15
N GLU A 58 -5.34 18.22 22.85
CA GLU A 58 -6.03 19.47 23.20
C GLU A 58 -6.55 20.21 21.94
N PRO A 59 -7.69 20.91 22.04
CA PRO A 59 -8.14 21.83 21.02
C PRO A 59 -7.03 22.78 20.55
N GLY A 60 -6.96 23.02 19.24
CA GLY A 60 -6.00 23.94 18.65
C GLY A 60 -4.68 23.31 18.19
N TYR A 61 -4.43 22.03 18.52
CA TYR A 61 -3.16 21.36 18.21
C TYR A 61 -3.21 20.43 16.99
N LEU A 62 -4.37 19.84 16.67
CA LEU A 62 -4.53 19.00 15.49
C LEU A 62 -4.99 19.79 14.26
N THR A 63 -4.28 19.63 13.15
CA THR A 63 -4.72 20.08 11.83
C THR A 63 -5.22 18.89 11.01
N ASP A 64 -6.43 18.99 10.45
CA ASP A 64 -6.99 18.00 9.55
C ASP A 64 -6.10 17.86 8.29
N PRO A 65 -5.61 16.64 7.99
CA PRO A 65 -4.65 16.43 6.89
C PRO A 65 -5.25 16.67 5.50
N ASN A 66 -6.57 16.62 5.35
CA ASN A 66 -7.27 16.80 4.07
C ASN A 66 -7.77 18.24 3.90
N THR A 67 -8.30 18.85 4.96
CA THR A 67 -8.94 20.17 4.87
C THR A 67 -8.07 21.31 5.37
N GLY A 68 -7.02 21.03 6.15
CA GLY A 68 -6.19 22.05 6.80
C GLY A 68 -6.89 22.76 7.97
N ALA A 69 -8.08 22.31 8.38
CA ALA A 69 -8.80 22.89 9.50
C ALA A 69 -8.16 22.48 10.83
N VAL A 70 -8.04 23.43 11.77
CA VAL A 70 -7.57 23.14 13.13
C VAL A 70 -8.74 22.68 13.99
N SER A 71 -8.58 21.56 14.69
CA SER A 71 -9.60 20.98 15.57
C SER A 71 -9.91 21.91 16.73
N THR A 72 -11.17 22.39 16.83
CA THR A 72 -11.62 23.28 17.91
C THR A 72 -12.05 22.55 19.17
N ASP A 73 -12.21 21.23 19.09
CA ASP A 73 -12.84 20.41 20.13
C ASP A 73 -11.89 19.30 20.63
N GLY A 74 -10.62 19.30 20.20
CA GLY A 74 -9.58 18.39 20.71
C GLY A 74 -9.72 16.95 20.22
N PHE A 75 -10.16 16.77 18.98
CA PHE A 75 -10.74 15.51 18.53
C PHE A 75 -10.26 15.04 17.14
N MET A 76 -10.34 13.72 16.90
CA MET A 76 -9.98 13.03 15.65
C MET A 76 -10.93 13.42 14.50
N PRO A 77 -10.43 13.91 13.35
CA PRO A 77 -11.26 14.30 12.21
C PRO A 77 -12.09 13.16 11.61
N SER A 78 -11.64 11.91 11.71
CA SER A 78 -12.34 10.75 11.12
C SER A 78 -13.59 10.32 11.91
N GLY A 79 -13.73 10.74 13.17
CA GLY A 79 -14.85 10.36 14.03
C GLY A 79 -14.83 8.91 14.53
N TRP A 80 -13.77 8.15 14.24
CA TRP A 80 -13.62 6.75 14.65
C TRP A 80 -12.59 6.59 15.78
N ALA A 81 -12.66 5.47 16.50
CA ALA A 81 -11.71 5.15 17.56
C ALA A 81 -10.35 4.67 17.00
N LYS A 82 -9.27 4.79 17.79
CA LYS A 82 -7.95 4.26 17.44
C LYS A 82 -8.02 2.77 17.12
N TYR A 83 -7.24 2.35 16.12
CA TYR A 83 -7.14 1.02 15.54
C TYR A 83 -8.41 0.49 14.86
N SER A 84 -9.47 1.30 14.81
CA SER A 84 -10.61 1.04 13.95
C SER A 84 -10.15 0.94 12.50
N VAL A 85 -10.62 -0.07 11.78
CA VAL A 85 -10.33 -0.23 10.35
C VAL A 85 -11.39 0.51 9.56
N GLY A 86 -11.00 1.62 8.95
CA GLY A 86 -11.87 2.42 8.08
C GLY A 86 -11.79 1.95 6.63
N SER A 87 -12.89 2.10 5.90
CA SER A 87 -12.90 1.89 4.45
C SER A 87 -13.89 2.79 3.71
N GLY A 88 -13.55 3.14 2.47
CA GLY A 88 -14.42 3.79 1.50
C GLY A 88 -14.59 2.88 0.30
N ALA A 89 -15.80 2.39 0.06
CA ALA A 89 -16.11 1.54 -1.09
C ALA A 89 -15.99 2.34 -2.38
N ILE A 90 -15.24 1.84 -3.35
CA ILE A 90 -15.07 2.50 -4.65
C ILE A 90 -16.05 1.87 -5.64
N LEU A 91 -16.90 2.71 -6.22
CA LEU A 91 -17.90 2.33 -7.20
C LEU A 91 -17.39 2.57 -8.62
N ASN A 92 -17.74 1.68 -9.55
CA ASN A 92 -17.68 1.99 -10.98
C ASN A 92 -18.90 2.82 -11.42
N ALA A 93 -18.94 3.24 -12.68
CA ALA A 93 -20.05 4.03 -13.22
C ALA A 93 -21.40 3.29 -13.26
N ALA A 94 -21.40 1.95 -13.18
CA ALA A 94 -22.62 1.16 -13.02
C ALA A 94 -23.11 1.09 -11.56
N GLY A 95 -22.41 1.72 -10.62
CA GLY A 95 -22.72 1.65 -9.18
C GLY A 95 -22.35 0.32 -8.53
N THR A 96 -21.49 -0.48 -9.16
CA THR A 96 -20.96 -1.73 -8.58
C THR A 96 -19.73 -1.41 -7.75
N VAL A 97 -19.61 -1.99 -6.56
CA VAL A 97 -18.38 -1.88 -5.76
C VAL A 97 -17.29 -2.73 -6.40
N VAL A 98 -16.23 -2.10 -6.85
CA VAL A 98 -15.10 -2.75 -7.54
C VAL A 98 -13.85 -2.85 -6.68
N GLY A 99 -13.80 -2.09 -5.59
CA GLY A 99 -12.69 -2.07 -4.65
C GLY A 99 -12.97 -1.17 -3.45
N ALA A 100 -11.92 -0.82 -2.72
CA ALA A 100 -11.99 0.13 -1.62
C ALA A 100 -10.68 0.88 -1.41
N MET A 101 -10.78 2.06 -0.81
CA MET A 101 -9.69 2.69 -0.06
C MET A 101 -9.79 2.21 1.40
N THR A 102 -8.70 1.72 1.98
CA THR A 102 -8.69 1.19 3.35
C THR A 102 -7.62 1.87 4.21
N TRP A 103 -7.87 1.95 5.51
CA TRP A 103 -6.91 2.48 6.47
C TRP A 103 -7.16 1.92 7.87
N LYS A 104 -6.14 2.01 8.73
CA LYS A 104 -6.26 1.75 10.16
C LYS A 104 -6.12 3.09 10.87
N GLU A 105 -7.11 3.46 11.66
CA GLU A 105 -7.16 4.73 12.39
C GLU A 105 -6.01 4.79 13.41
N ARG A 106 -4.93 5.46 13.03
CA ARG A 106 -3.73 5.69 13.84
C ARG A 106 -3.05 6.92 13.22
N ASP A 107 -1.76 6.84 12.92
CA ASP A 107 -1.03 7.81 12.10
C ASP A 107 -1.56 7.91 10.65
N THR A 108 -2.52 7.05 10.26
CA THR A 108 -3.32 7.19 9.04
C THR A 108 -4.76 7.53 9.39
N GLN A 109 -5.39 8.40 8.61
CA GLN A 109 -6.74 8.92 8.84
C GLN A 109 -7.63 8.76 7.62
N GLY A 110 -8.95 8.70 7.85
CA GLY A 110 -9.93 8.80 6.78
C GLY A 110 -9.75 10.08 5.96
N PRO A 111 -9.89 10.03 4.63
CA PRO A 111 -10.37 8.93 3.79
C PRO A 111 -9.26 7.96 3.31
N GLY A 112 -8.09 7.96 3.95
CA GLY A 112 -6.98 7.04 3.66
C GLY A 112 -5.97 7.53 2.61
N LEU A 113 -6.29 8.58 1.85
CA LEU A 113 -5.45 9.19 0.83
C LEU A 113 -5.45 10.72 0.97
N SER A 114 -4.28 11.33 0.81
CA SER A 114 -4.09 12.78 0.74
C SER A 114 -3.08 13.16 -0.35
N ILE A 115 -3.11 14.44 -0.71
CA ILE A 115 -2.14 15.06 -1.60
C ILE A 115 -1.25 16.00 -0.78
N VAL A 116 0.06 15.89 -0.99
CA VAL A 116 1.06 16.82 -0.48
C VAL A 116 1.62 17.58 -1.67
N ASN A 117 1.50 18.90 -1.62
CA ASN A 117 2.10 19.82 -2.56
C ASN A 117 3.13 20.66 -1.80
N GLY A 118 4.40 20.60 -2.20
CA GLY A 118 5.48 21.30 -1.53
C GLY A 118 5.72 20.81 -0.10
N ASP A 119 6.22 19.58 0.03
CA ASP A 119 6.78 19.03 1.26
C ASP A 119 7.61 20.07 2.01
N ASP A 120 7.41 20.20 3.31
CA ASP A 120 7.95 21.30 4.11
C ASP A 120 9.48 21.25 4.29
N GLN A 121 10.12 20.10 4.03
CA GLN A 121 11.57 19.93 4.11
C GLN A 121 12.24 19.92 2.73
N THR A 122 11.62 19.23 1.77
CA THR A 122 12.20 18.93 0.46
C THR A 122 11.59 19.74 -0.68
N GLY A 123 10.36 20.22 -0.52
CA GLY A 123 9.58 20.85 -1.58
C GLY A 123 8.96 19.85 -2.57
N ASP A 124 9.13 18.54 -2.35
CA ASP A 124 8.60 17.48 -3.22
C ASP A 124 7.06 17.42 -3.15
N ASN A 125 6.44 16.91 -4.21
CA ASN A 125 5.01 16.58 -4.20
C ASN A 125 4.79 15.06 -4.13
N CYS A 126 3.72 14.62 -3.47
CA CYS A 126 3.38 13.21 -3.43
C CYS A 126 1.89 12.94 -3.24
N ILE A 127 1.48 11.77 -3.74
CA ILE A 127 0.17 11.15 -3.52
C ILE A 127 0.40 10.04 -2.50
N MET A 128 -0.15 10.21 -1.30
CA MET A 128 0.23 9.40 -0.14
C MET A 128 -0.94 9.21 0.83
N SER A 129 -0.74 8.45 1.89
CA SER A 129 -1.76 8.27 2.94
C SER A 129 -2.13 9.61 3.60
N ALA A 130 -3.40 9.84 3.90
CA ALA A 130 -3.79 10.91 4.81
C ALA A 130 -3.42 10.55 6.26
N GLY A 131 -2.98 11.54 7.06
CA GLY A 131 -2.73 11.35 8.48
C GLY A 131 -1.63 12.26 9.00
N TRP A 132 -1.03 11.85 10.12
CA TRP A 132 0.01 12.63 10.80
C TRP A 132 1.33 11.86 10.84
N ASN A 133 2.43 12.60 10.90
CA ASN A 133 3.75 12.02 11.06
C ASN A 133 3.87 11.44 12.48
N PRO A 134 4.06 10.13 12.70
CA PRO A 134 4.20 9.59 14.05
C PRO A 134 5.47 10.05 14.78
N ASP A 135 6.47 10.55 14.04
CA ASP A 135 7.77 11.00 14.57
C ASP A 135 7.87 12.53 14.76
N SER A 136 6.75 13.26 14.63
CA SER A 136 6.75 14.71 14.88
C SER A 136 7.14 15.01 16.34
N THR A 137 8.12 15.91 16.51
CA THR A 137 8.78 16.18 17.79
C THR A 137 7.98 17.06 18.73
N VAL A 138 8.17 16.83 20.04
CA VAL A 138 7.78 17.65 21.21
C VAL A 138 7.15 19.01 20.90
N VAL A 139 5.84 19.07 21.09
CA VAL A 139 5.12 20.32 21.30
C VAL A 139 5.13 20.63 22.78
N LEU A 140 5.50 21.86 23.11
CA LEU A 140 5.37 22.39 24.45
C LEU A 140 4.05 23.17 24.54
N ASP A 141 3.27 22.97 25.59
CA ASP A 141 2.14 23.86 25.89
C ASP A 141 2.63 25.28 26.22
N ALA A 142 1.68 26.20 26.46
CA ALA A 142 1.99 27.57 26.85
C ALA A 142 2.80 27.70 28.16
N ASN A 143 2.93 26.61 28.93
CA ASN A 143 3.68 26.53 30.18
C ASN A 143 5.04 25.83 30.01
N GLY A 144 5.42 25.43 28.80
CA GLY A 144 6.67 24.72 28.54
C GLY A 144 6.62 23.23 28.92
N ILE A 145 5.42 22.66 29.13
CA ILE A 145 5.21 21.24 29.38
C ILE A 145 5.17 20.52 28.04
N ASP A 146 5.97 19.47 27.92
CA ASP A 146 5.91 18.54 26.81
C ASP A 146 4.53 17.85 26.81
N ILE A 147 3.68 18.22 25.84
CA ILE A 147 2.38 17.59 25.64
C ILE A 147 2.46 16.36 24.73
N THR A 148 3.65 16.03 24.21
CA THR A 148 3.89 14.79 23.45
C THR A 148 4.21 13.60 24.36
N GLU A 149 4.68 13.83 25.59
CA GLU A 149 4.83 12.77 26.60
C GLU A 149 3.48 12.14 27.02
N MET A 150 2.35 12.84 26.82
CA MET A 150 1.01 12.30 27.11
C MET A 150 0.39 11.52 25.94
N SER A 151 0.98 11.60 24.75
CA SER A 151 0.50 10.98 23.52
C SER A 151 1.55 9.99 22.99
N ASP A 152 1.47 8.75 23.45
CA ASP A 152 2.28 7.65 22.94
C ASP A 152 1.90 7.36 21.46
N TRP A 153 2.44 8.16 20.53
CA TRP A 153 2.61 7.93 19.08
C TRP A 153 1.66 8.66 18.10
N TRP A 154 1.08 9.79 18.49
CA TRP A 154 0.42 10.70 17.55
C TRP A 154 1.29 11.93 17.39
N GLY A 155 2.21 11.93 16.43
CA GLY A 155 2.78 13.21 16.08
C GLY A 155 1.68 14.13 15.50
N ILE A 156 1.88 15.43 15.64
CA ILE A 156 0.82 16.43 15.39
C ILE A 156 0.91 17.05 14.00
N ASP A 157 2.07 16.92 13.36
CA ASP A 157 2.32 17.48 12.04
C ASP A 157 1.63 16.62 10.98
N LYS A 158 1.02 17.28 9.99
CA LYS A 158 0.51 16.60 8.81
C LYS A 158 1.65 15.81 8.19
N LYS A 159 1.36 14.56 7.82
CA LYS A 159 2.32 13.67 7.18
C LYS A 159 2.87 14.27 5.88
N GLN A 160 4.18 14.19 5.69
CA GLN A 160 4.94 14.77 4.59
C GLN A 160 5.62 13.68 3.74
N CYS A 161 6.02 14.04 2.51
CA CYS A 161 6.71 13.14 1.60
C CYS A 161 8.07 12.67 2.16
N SER A 162 8.75 13.55 2.91
CA SER A 162 10.07 13.35 3.50
C SER A 162 10.06 12.66 4.85
N ASP A 163 8.88 12.38 5.44
CA ASP A 163 8.82 11.77 6.78
C ASP A 163 9.60 10.46 6.86
N PRO A 164 10.07 10.04 8.04
CA PRO A 164 10.91 8.86 8.19
C PRO A 164 10.26 7.55 7.71
N PHE A 165 11.07 6.51 7.63
CA PHE A 165 10.60 5.16 7.35
C PHE A 165 9.60 4.70 8.44
N GLN A 166 8.64 3.83 8.10
CA GLN A 166 7.52 3.41 8.97
C GLN A 166 6.49 4.48 9.40
N SER A 167 6.50 5.68 8.82
CA SER A 167 5.44 6.70 9.01
C SER A 167 4.11 6.39 8.31
N SER A 168 3.86 5.14 7.90
CA SER A 168 2.67 4.68 7.16
C SER A 168 2.27 5.54 5.93
N LYS A 169 3.23 6.11 5.19
CA LYS A 169 2.97 7.01 4.05
C LYS A 169 2.19 6.41 2.88
N ARG A 170 2.01 5.09 2.81
CA ARG A 170 1.37 4.45 1.67
C ARG A 170 -0.14 4.43 1.87
N PHE A 171 -0.89 5.09 0.99
CA PHE A 171 -2.34 4.90 0.97
C PHE A 171 -2.65 3.46 0.53
N LYS A 172 -3.70 2.86 1.08
CA LYS A 172 -4.04 1.47 0.78
C LYS A 172 -5.29 1.39 -0.11
N SER A 173 -5.15 0.82 -1.30
CA SER A 173 -6.26 0.53 -2.18
C SER A 173 -6.34 -0.96 -2.43
N VAL A 174 -7.55 -1.50 -2.54
CA VAL A 174 -7.79 -2.92 -2.80
C VAL A 174 -8.80 -3.08 -3.93
N SER A 175 -8.66 -4.17 -4.70
CA SER A 175 -9.65 -4.56 -5.70
C SER A 175 -10.43 -5.78 -5.25
N TYR A 176 -11.74 -5.78 -5.51
CA TYR A 176 -12.67 -6.85 -5.18
C TYR A 176 -13.07 -7.72 -6.37
N MET A 177 -12.69 -7.32 -7.58
CA MET A 177 -13.07 -8.00 -8.81
C MET A 177 -11.88 -8.12 -9.73
N LEU A 178 -11.68 -9.31 -10.29
CA LEU A 178 -10.67 -9.55 -11.31
C LEU A 178 -11.04 -8.80 -12.62
N ASP A 179 -10.02 -8.32 -13.34
CA ASP A 179 -10.15 -7.59 -14.62
C ASP A 179 -11.08 -6.38 -14.58
N THR A 180 -11.38 -5.88 -13.38
CA THR A 180 -12.27 -4.75 -13.17
C THR A 180 -11.49 -3.61 -12.51
N PRO A 181 -11.44 -2.43 -13.14
CA PRO A 181 -10.60 -1.34 -12.67
C PRO A 181 -11.13 -0.69 -11.38
N VAL A 182 -10.20 -0.27 -10.53
CA VAL A 182 -10.41 0.72 -9.49
C VAL A 182 -9.90 2.07 -10.02
N ASP A 183 -10.80 3.05 -10.11
CA ASP A 183 -10.51 4.37 -10.65
C ASP A 183 -10.37 5.41 -9.53
N LEU A 184 -9.20 6.05 -9.46
CA LEU A 184 -8.90 7.17 -8.56
C LEU A 184 -8.79 8.45 -9.39
N THR A 185 -9.74 9.37 -9.24
CA THR A 185 -9.77 10.63 -10.01
C THR A 185 -9.21 11.79 -9.19
N PHE A 186 -8.33 12.58 -9.79
CA PHE A 186 -7.67 13.70 -9.14
C PHE A 186 -8.00 15.01 -9.84
N ASN A 187 -8.39 16.02 -9.07
CA ASN A 187 -8.61 17.36 -9.58
C ASN A 187 -7.27 18.09 -9.68
N VAL A 188 -7.10 18.87 -10.76
CA VAL A 188 -5.86 19.57 -11.10
C VAL A 188 -6.16 21.05 -11.33
N ALA A 189 -5.41 21.91 -10.66
CA ALA A 189 -5.41 23.34 -10.89
C ALA A 189 -4.20 23.74 -11.73
N ASN A 190 -4.49 24.48 -12.81
CA ASN A 190 -3.47 24.99 -13.71
C ASN A 190 -2.60 26.05 -13.02
N ASN A 191 -1.29 25.91 -13.10
CA ASN A 191 -0.29 26.73 -12.39
C ASN A 191 0.86 27.26 -13.29
N GLY A 192 1.02 26.78 -14.51
CA GLY A 192 2.08 27.23 -15.44
C GLY A 192 3.44 26.46 -15.42
N GLN A 193 3.75 25.59 -14.42
CA GLN A 193 4.73 24.45 -14.47
C GLN A 193 4.24 22.96 -14.48
N THR A 194 4.95 22.05 -15.16
CA THR A 194 4.71 20.58 -14.97
C THR A 194 5.27 20.16 -13.62
N GLU A 195 4.44 19.50 -12.81
CA GLU A 195 4.77 19.10 -11.44
C GLU A 195 5.01 17.59 -11.37
N GLU A 196 6.09 17.19 -10.70
CA GLU A 196 6.37 15.79 -10.40
C GLU A 196 5.69 15.39 -9.08
N TYR A 197 5.02 14.24 -9.07
CA TYR A 197 4.40 13.62 -7.90
C TYR A 197 4.96 12.22 -7.69
N ARG A 198 5.42 11.95 -6.48
CA ARG A 198 5.71 10.59 -6.04
C ARG A 198 4.42 9.86 -5.64
N LEU A 199 4.18 8.70 -6.22
CA LEU A 199 3.08 7.81 -5.85
C LEU A 199 3.55 6.82 -4.76
N LEU A 200 2.92 6.88 -3.58
CA LEU A 200 3.15 5.97 -2.46
C LEU A 200 1.90 5.16 -2.19
N MET A 201 1.82 3.96 -2.78
CA MET A 201 0.63 3.12 -2.72
C MET A 201 0.95 1.75 -2.10
N LYS A 202 0.01 1.18 -1.35
CA LYS A 202 -0.07 -0.25 -1.04
C LYS A 202 -1.31 -0.78 -1.75
N TYR A 203 -1.13 -1.76 -2.62
CA TYR A 203 -2.22 -2.37 -3.38
C TYR A 203 -2.49 -3.77 -2.87
N GLY A 204 -3.75 -4.05 -2.51
CA GLY A 204 -4.16 -5.33 -1.95
C GLY A 204 -5.03 -6.14 -2.90
N ASN A 205 -4.74 -7.43 -2.99
CA ASN A 205 -5.58 -8.39 -3.71
C ASN A 205 -6.72 -8.87 -2.80
N GLN A 206 -7.91 -8.34 -3.00
CA GLN A 206 -9.14 -8.79 -2.33
C GLN A 206 -10.17 -9.31 -3.34
N THR A 207 -9.68 -9.78 -4.50
CA THR A 207 -10.55 -10.25 -5.60
C THR A 207 -11.19 -11.60 -5.32
N GLY A 208 -10.75 -12.30 -4.26
CA GLY A 208 -11.09 -13.69 -3.99
C GLY A 208 -10.39 -14.69 -4.92
N ALA A 209 -9.57 -14.21 -5.85
CA ALA A 209 -8.79 -15.02 -6.78
C ALA A 209 -7.31 -14.65 -6.70
N ARG A 210 -6.44 -15.58 -7.11
CA ARG A 210 -5.04 -15.23 -7.33
C ARG A 210 -4.92 -14.37 -8.58
N VAL A 211 -3.93 -13.49 -8.57
CA VAL A 211 -3.65 -12.61 -9.70
C VAL A 211 -2.20 -12.77 -10.12
N THR A 212 -1.94 -12.70 -11.42
CA THR A 212 -0.58 -12.77 -11.99
C THR A 212 0.07 -11.38 -12.05
N GLY A 213 -0.68 -10.34 -11.74
CA GLY A 213 -0.21 -8.97 -11.83
C GLY A 213 -1.32 -7.92 -11.71
N PHE A 214 -1.00 -6.72 -12.16
CA PHE A 214 -1.94 -5.61 -12.29
C PHE A 214 -1.43 -4.60 -13.31
N THR A 215 -2.33 -3.75 -13.83
CA THR A 215 -1.97 -2.59 -14.63
C THR A 215 -2.28 -1.30 -13.90
N MET A 216 -1.51 -0.25 -14.19
CA MET A 216 -1.85 1.13 -13.85
C MET A 216 -1.88 1.97 -15.11
N GLN A 217 -2.95 2.74 -15.32
CA GLN A 217 -3.13 3.59 -16.49
C GLN A 217 -3.47 5.02 -16.08
N LEU A 218 -2.92 5.99 -16.82
CA LEU A 218 -3.27 7.39 -16.71
C LEU A 218 -4.23 7.76 -17.84
N GLY A 219 -5.30 8.46 -17.51
CA GLY A 219 -6.27 8.86 -18.51
C GLY A 219 -7.37 9.72 -17.96
N PHE A 220 -8.52 9.68 -18.63
CA PHE A 220 -9.64 10.55 -18.34
C PHE A 220 -10.93 9.75 -18.34
N LEU A 221 -11.79 9.98 -17.34
CA LEU A 221 -13.15 9.47 -17.30
C LEU A 221 -14.11 10.51 -17.87
N ASP A 222 -14.98 10.08 -18.80
CA ASP A 222 -16.12 10.90 -19.20
C ASP A 222 -17.27 10.84 -18.17
N ALA A 223 -18.30 11.65 -18.38
CA ALA A 223 -19.48 11.67 -17.50
C ALA A 223 -20.27 10.35 -17.48
N GLY A 224 -20.04 9.45 -18.44
CA GLY A 224 -20.60 8.10 -18.48
C GLY A 224 -19.70 7.05 -17.84
N GLY A 225 -18.52 7.44 -17.33
CA GLY A 225 -17.52 6.54 -16.78
C GLY A 225 -16.70 5.76 -17.80
N ASN A 226 -16.72 6.17 -19.07
CA ASN A 226 -15.85 5.58 -20.07
C ASN A 226 -14.46 6.18 -19.90
N PHE A 227 -13.46 5.31 -19.73
CA PHE A 227 -12.07 5.70 -19.61
C PHE A 227 -11.41 5.77 -20.97
N THR A 228 -10.68 6.85 -21.18
CA THR A 228 -9.78 7.04 -22.32
C THR A 228 -8.37 7.23 -21.79
N GLU A 229 -7.46 6.31 -22.13
CA GLU A 229 -6.04 6.43 -21.77
C GLU A 229 -5.45 7.71 -22.36
N ALA A 230 -4.56 8.36 -21.61
CA ALA A 230 -3.86 9.55 -22.05
C ALA A 230 -2.94 9.26 -23.24
N GLY A 231 -2.76 10.26 -24.11
CA GLY A 231 -1.76 10.25 -25.16
C GLY A 231 -0.45 10.92 -24.73
N PRO A 232 0.61 10.85 -25.56
CA PRO A 232 1.93 11.38 -25.21
C PRO A 232 1.97 12.90 -25.02
N SER A 233 0.96 13.62 -25.52
CA SER A 233 0.82 15.08 -25.40
C SER A 233 -0.35 15.49 -24.51
N SER A 234 -0.90 14.57 -23.72
CA SER A 234 -2.03 14.86 -22.82
C SER A 234 -1.62 15.59 -21.55
N GLY A 235 -0.32 15.83 -21.34
CA GLY A 235 0.15 16.48 -20.11
C GLY A 235 0.15 15.55 -18.89
N LEU A 236 0.11 14.24 -19.10
CA LEU A 236 0.15 13.24 -18.05
C LEU A 236 1.19 12.20 -18.44
N SER A 237 2.04 11.84 -17.48
CA SER A 237 2.95 10.74 -17.70
C SER A 237 3.46 10.10 -16.43
N PHE A 238 3.69 8.79 -16.45
CA PHE A 238 4.68 8.18 -15.59
C PHE A 238 6.08 8.67 -15.98
N CYS A 239 6.92 8.89 -14.98
CA CYS A 239 8.27 9.40 -15.15
C CYS A 239 9.27 8.70 -14.23
N SER A 240 10.55 8.89 -14.50
CA SER A 240 11.63 8.63 -13.56
C SER A 240 11.63 9.65 -12.44
N ARG A 241 12.31 9.35 -11.32
CA ARG A 241 12.44 10.19 -10.10
C ARG A 241 13.05 11.59 -10.34
N ASN A 242 13.61 11.82 -11.52
CA ASN A 242 14.19 13.11 -11.90
C ASN A 242 13.26 13.93 -12.82
N GLY A 243 11.97 13.58 -12.89
CA GLY A 243 10.97 14.19 -13.75
C GLY A 243 11.10 13.82 -15.23
N GLY A 244 11.92 12.84 -15.61
CA GLY A 244 12.05 12.40 -17.00
C GLY A 244 10.89 11.51 -17.42
N ASN A 245 10.07 11.94 -18.38
CA ASN A 245 8.98 11.09 -18.90
C ASN A 245 9.52 9.78 -19.47
N TYR A 246 8.84 8.67 -19.19
CA TYR A 246 9.11 7.42 -19.89
C TYR A 246 8.71 7.53 -21.36
N ASP A 247 9.39 6.76 -22.21
CA ASP A 247 9.10 6.73 -23.64
C ASP A 247 7.70 6.12 -23.88
N TYR A 248 6.95 6.71 -24.79
CA TYR A 248 5.58 6.26 -25.10
C TYR A 248 5.54 4.90 -25.81
N THR A 249 6.60 4.57 -26.56
CA THR A 249 6.67 3.42 -27.47
C THR A 249 7.60 2.33 -26.99
N VAL A 250 8.64 2.68 -26.23
CA VAL A 250 9.66 1.76 -25.72
C VAL A 250 9.52 1.68 -24.21
N PRO A 251 8.91 0.62 -23.67
CA PRO A 251 8.73 0.48 -22.23
C PRO A 251 10.08 0.43 -21.50
N VAL A 252 10.14 1.11 -20.36
CA VAL A 252 11.17 1.01 -19.35
C VAL A 252 10.83 -0.15 -18.42
N THR A 253 11.82 -0.96 -18.07
CA THR A 253 11.66 -2.13 -17.19
C THR A 253 12.24 -1.84 -15.81
N SER A 254 11.66 -2.41 -14.75
CA SER A 254 12.13 -2.17 -13.37
C SER A 254 13.49 -2.79 -13.04
N ASP A 255 13.98 -3.75 -13.84
CA ASP A 255 15.28 -4.41 -13.66
C ASP A 255 16.49 -3.48 -13.90
N ILE A 256 16.30 -2.43 -14.70
CA ILE A 256 17.31 -1.39 -14.95
C ILE A 256 17.14 -0.14 -14.08
N MET A 257 16.09 -0.11 -13.25
CA MET A 257 15.75 1.05 -12.42
C MET A 257 16.29 0.89 -10.99
N LYS A 258 16.51 2.01 -10.31
CA LYS A 258 16.85 1.98 -8.89
C LYS A 258 15.61 1.57 -8.09
N GLN A 259 15.81 0.78 -7.04
CA GLN A 259 14.75 0.48 -6.09
C GLN A 259 14.12 1.78 -5.54
N GLY A 260 12.79 1.80 -5.41
CA GLY A 260 12.00 2.94 -4.97
C GLY A 260 11.61 3.93 -6.08
N GLU A 261 11.70 3.55 -7.36
CA GLU A 261 11.35 4.41 -8.50
C GLU A 261 10.23 3.85 -9.36
N LEU A 262 10.39 2.60 -9.83
CA LEU A 262 9.36 1.79 -10.47
C LEU A 262 9.42 0.42 -9.82
N ASP A 263 8.68 0.22 -8.74
CA ASP A 263 8.68 -1.04 -8.01
C ASP A 263 7.31 -1.42 -7.45
N ALA A 264 7.13 -2.73 -7.28
CA ALA A 264 5.99 -3.37 -6.64
C ALA A 264 6.53 -4.49 -5.77
N LEU A 265 6.70 -4.20 -4.48
CA LEU A 265 7.45 -5.00 -3.53
C LEU A 265 6.53 -5.61 -2.47
N GLN A 266 6.64 -6.91 -2.24
CA GLN A 266 6.11 -7.54 -1.04
C GLN A 266 6.81 -7.01 0.22
N ALA A 267 6.20 -7.25 1.38
CA ALA A 267 6.73 -6.80 2.66
C ALA A 267 8.16 -7.31 2.91
N HIS A 268 9.05 -6.41 3.33
CA HIS A 268 10.45 -6.77 3.57
C HIS A 268 10.59 -7.78 4.73
N GLY A 269 9.72 -7.70 5.74
CA GLY A 269 9.69 -8.65 6.85
C GLY A 269 9.46 -10.10 6.39
N LEU A 270 8.91 -10.30 5.19
CA LEU A 270 8.71 -11.61 4.58
C LEU A 270 9.84 -12.00 3.61
N PHE A 271 10.35 -11.04 2.85
CA PHE A 271 11.36 -11.29 1.80
C PHE A 271 12.37 -10.15 1.72
N GLY A 272 13.66 -10.44 1.85
CA GLY A 272 14.76 -9.49 1.68
C GLY A 272 15.93 -9.66 2.64
N ALA A 273 17.11 -9.25 2.19
CA ALA A 273 18.27 -9.05 3.06
C ALA A 273 18.13 -7.76 3.89
N PRO A 274 18.67 -7.72 5.12
CA PRO A 274 18.67 -6.52 5.94
C PRO A 274 19.21 -5.31 5.18
N ASP A 275 18.55 -4.18 5.36
CA ASP A 275 18.96 -2.89 4.82
C ASP A 275 18.94 -1.81 5.93
N GLN A 276 19.15 -0.55 5.54
CA GLN A 276 19.18 0.57 6.48
C GLN A 276 17.81 0.84 7.17
N HIS A 277 16.73 0.29 6.64
CA HIS A 277 15.36 0.50 7.09
C HIS A 277 14.74 -0.77 7.71
N HIS A 278 15.22 -1.96 7.34
CA HIS A 278 14.82 -3.24 7.88
C HIS A 278 16.07 -3.99 8.31
N THR A 279 16.40 -3.93 9.59
CA THR A 279 17.63 -4.55 10.12
C THR A 279 17.51 -6.07 10.27
N SER A 280 16.31 -6.62 10.13
CA SER A 280 16.02 -8.05 10.18
C SER A 280 15.93 -8.67 8.78
N TYR A 281 16.24 -9.97 8.73
CA TYR A 281 16.08 -10.78 7.52
C TYR A 281 14.60 -11.07 7.25
N GLY A 282 14.22 -11.10 5.97
CA GLY A 282 12.90 -11.58 5.54
C GLY A 282 12.66 -13.03 5.95
N TYR A 283 11.46 -13.31 6.45
CA TYR A 283 11.08 -14.60 7.03
C TYR A 283 11.17 -15.78 6.07
N PHE A 284 10.59 -15.66 4.88
CA PHE A 284 10.56 -16.73 3.87
C PHE A 284 11.81 -16.75 2.99
N ASN A 285 12.35 -15.58 2.67
CA ASN A 285 13.61 -15.47 1.95
C ASN A 285 14.49 -14.34 2.54
N PRO A 286 15.62 -14.67 3.19
CA PRO A 286 16.49 -13.68 3.82
C PRO A 286 17.44 -12.94 2.84
N TYR A 287 17.36 -13.17 1.53
CA TYR A 287 18.31 -12.57 0.57
C TYR A 287 17.66 -11.79 -0.57
N VAL A 288 16.54 -12.30 -1.06
CA VAL A 288 15.90 -11.80 -2.28
C VAL A 288 14.55 -11.20 -1.91
N ARG A 289 14.27 -9.99 -2.42
CA ARG A 289 12.95 -9.37 -2.30
C ARG A 289 11.96 -10.09 -3.21
N ALA A 290 10.76 -10.33 -2.72
CA ALA A 290 9.66 -10.71 -3.58
C ALA A 290 9.06 -9.47 -4.26
N THR A 291 8.98 -9.50 -5.59
CA THR A 291 8.59 -8.34 -6.43
C THR A 291 7.80 -8.78 -7.65
N PHE A 292 7.00 -7.89 -8.22
CA PHE A 292 6.61 -7.99 -9.62
C PHE A 292 7.68 -7.36 -10.51
N LEU A 293 7.92 -7.95 -11.69
CA LEU A 293 8.58 -7.24 -12.78
C LEU A 293 7.61 -6.18 -13.29
N MET A 294 8.08 -4.94 -13.42
CA MET A 294 7.26 -3.85 -13.92
C MET A 294 7.80 -3.34 -15.24
N THR A 295 6.89 -3.06 -16.16
CA THR A 295 7.19 -2.31 -17.38
C THR A 295 6.34 -1.05 -17.40
N ALA A 296 6.94 0.07 -17.78
CA ALA A 296 6.31 1.37 -17.80
C ALA A 296 6.56 2.06 -19.14
N ASN A 297 5.52 2.53 -19.80
CA ASN A 297 5.63 3.57 -20.79
C ASN A 297 5.09 4.88 -20.19
N GLN A 298 4.93 5.90 -21.03
CA GLN A 298 4.46 7.21 -20.57
C GLN A 298 3.10 7.16 -19.84
N THR A 299 2.14 6.30 -20.20
CA THR A 299 0.76 6.36 -19.65
C THR A 299 0.27 5.05 -19.06
N HIS A 300 1.11 4.02 -19.09
CA HIS A 300 0.76 2.65 -18.76
C HIS A 300 1.91 1.99 -18.00
N ILE A 301 1.59 1.37 -16.88
CA ILE A 301 2.45 0.44 -16.16
C ILE A 301 1.80 -0.94 -16.15
N VAL A 302 2.57 -1.97 -16.45
CA VAL A 302 2.19 -3.37 -16.30
C VAL A 302 3.10 -3.99 -15.26
N ALA A 303 2.53 -4.50 -14.18
CA ALA A 303 3.19 -5.39 -13.24
C ALA A 303 2.83 -6.82 -13.62
N SER A 304 3.83 -7.65 -13.90
CA SER A 304 3.70 -9.06 -14.24
C SER A 304 4.82 -9.85 -13.56
N ASP A 305 4.82 -11.17 -13.76
CA ASP A 305 5.94 -12.05 -13.39
C ASP A 305 6.37 -11.90 -11.92
N MET A 306 5.49 -12.30 -11.01
CA MET A 306 5.84 -12.38 -9.58
C MET A 306 7.11 -13.23 -9.41
N SER A 307 8.06 -12.70 -8.65
CA SER A 307 9.36 -13.34 -8.46
C SER A 307 9.25 -14.78 -7.96
N ALA A 308 10.16 -15.64 -8.44
CA ALA A 308 10.25 -17.06 -8.06
C ALA A 308 10.28 -17.28 -6.54
N VAL A 309 10.92 -16.39 -5.78
CA VAL A 309 11.00 -16.52 -4.31
C VAL A 309 9.65 -16.44 -3.59
N HIS A 310 8.62 -15.90 -4.26
CA HIS A 310 7.23 -15.98 -3.83
C HIS A 310 6.51 -17.15 -4.50
N THR A 311 6.58 -17.27 -5.83
CA THR A 311 5.79 -18.27 -6.57
C THR A 311 6.21 -19.71 -6.28
N ASP A 312 7.48 -19.96 -5.96
CA ASP A 312 7.97 -21.28 -5.54
C ASP A 312 7.49 -21.70 -4.14
N LEU A 313 6.90 -20.78 -3.36
CA LEU A 313 6.32 -21.07 -2.05
C LEU A 313 4.80 -21.03 -2.08
N PHE A 314 4.25 -20.03 -2.74
CA PHE A 314 2.83 -19.72 -2.67
C PHE A 314 2.14 -19.81 -4.02
N GLY A 315 2.85 -19.94 -5.14
CA GLY A 315 2.29 -19.71 -6.48
C GLY A 315 1.97 -18.24 -6.73
N GLU A 316 0.97 -17.97 -7.57
CA GLU A 316 0.54 -16.60 -7.90
C GLU A 316 0.10 -15.77 -6.69
N TRP A 317 0.09 -14.44 -6.85
CA TRP A 317 -0.17 -13.49 -5.77
C TRP A 317 -1.51 -13.78 -5.07
N LEU A 318 -1.44 -14.02 -3.76
CA LEU A 318 -2.54 -14.50 -2.93
C LEU A 318 -3.64 -13.45 -2.75
N PRO A 319 -4.93 -13.84 -2.84
CA PRO A 319 -6.01 -13.00 -2.34
C PRO A 319 -6.07 -13.04 -0.80
N SER A 320 -6.67 -12.01 -0.20
CA SER A 320 -6.88 -11.94 1.25
C SER A 320 -7.71 -13.10 1.83
N SER A 321 -8.49 -13.81 1.02
CA SER A 321 -9.29 -14.98 1.43
C SER A 321 -8.49 -16.28 1.51
N ASN A 322 -7.25 -16.30 1.00
CA ASN A 322 -6.43 -17.51 0.89
C ASN A 322 -5.06 -17.30 1.55
N LEU A 323 -4.98 -16.38 2.50
CA LEU A 323 -3.76 -16.08 3.23
C LEU A 323 -3.26 -17.31 3.98
N LYS A 324 -1.95 -17.32 4.23
CA LYS A 324 -1.33 -18.35 5.05
C LYS A 324 -1.35 -17.90 6.50
N GLY A 325 -1.61 -18.84 7.40
CA GLY A 325 -1.52 -18.59 8.83
C GLY A 325 -0.08 -18.37 9.28
N GLY A 326 0.09 -17.46 10.24
CA GLY A 326 1.34 -17.19 10.94
C GLY A 326 1.19 -17.39 12.44
N LEU A 327 2.24 -17.89 13.09
CA LEU A 327 2.41 -17.76 14.54
C LEU A 327 3.32 -16.57 14.80
N TYR A 328 2.78 -15.62 15.55
CA TYR A 328 3.39 -14.35 15.86
C TYR A 328 3.80 -14.30 17.31
N PHE A 329 4.96 -13.72 17.59
CA PHE A 329 5.44 -13.46 18.93
C PHE A 329 5.44 -11.94 19.21
N ASP A 330 4.70 -11.55 20.23
CA ASP A 330 4.66 -10.19 20.78
C ASP A 330 5.89 -9.99 21.67
N ALA A 331 6.90 -9.30 21.13
CA ALA A 331 8.19 -9.13 21.79
C ALA A 331 8.23 -7.93 22.76
N ASP A 332 7.33 -6.97 22.64
CA ASP A 332 7.27 -5.76 23.46
C ASP A 332 6.03 -5.72 24.38
N ASN A 333 5.17 -6.74 24.31
CA ASN A 333 3.94 -6.87 25.05
C ASN A 333 2.95 -5.74 24.73
N ILE A 334 3.02 -5.21 23.50
CA ILE A 334 2.12 -4.21 22.98
C ILE A 334 1.35 -4.84 21.82
N ILE A 335 0.11 -5.24 22.09
CA ILE A 335 -0.80 -5.87 21.10
C ILE A 335 -1.04 -5.04 19.81
N TYR A 336 -0.58 -3.80 19.77
CA TYR A 336 -0.75 -2.87 18.66
C TYR A 336 0.51 -2.64 17.82
N THR A 337 1.66 -3.15 18.23
CA THR A 337 2.90 -3.12 17.45
C THR A 337 3.00 -4.35 16.55
N ASP A 338 3.91 -4.30 15.59
CA ASP A 338 4.09 -5.40 14.64
C ASP A 338 4.77 -6.58 15.35
N ASN A 339 4.00 -7.66 15.55
CA ASN A 339 4.52 -8.89 16.11
C ASN A 339 5.51 -9.58 15.16
N ILE A 340 6.41 -10.37 15.73
CA ILE A 340 7.43 -11.07 14.96
C ILE A 340 6.85 -12.38 14.41
N LEU A 341 6.88 -12.57 13.10
CA LEU A 341 6.51 -13.85 12.47
C LEU A 341 7.55 -14.93 12.80
N MET A 342 7.09 -16.03 13.40
CA MET A 342 7.93 -17.11 13.93
C MET A 342 7.68 -18.45 13.25
N ALA A 343 6.43 -18.78 12.91
CA ALA A 343 6.05 -19.99 12.18
C ALA A 343 4.99 -19.66 11.12
N SER A 344 4.85 -20.50 10.10
CA SER A 344 3.80 -20.42 9.09
C SER A 344 3.06 -21.74 8.93
N CYS A 345 1.77 -21.69 8.63
CA CYS A 345 0.96 -22.84 8.30
C CYS A 345 1.15 -23.17 6.80
N PRO A 346 1.66 -24.36 6.44
CA PRO A 346 1.81 -24.73 5.03
C PRO A 346 0.46 -25.15 4.40
N GLY A 347 -0.51 -25.56 5.21
CA GLY A 347 -1.84 -26.00 4.78
C GLY A 347 -2.87 -24.88 4.73
N ASN A 348 -4.14 -25.25 4.91
CA ASN A 348 -5.22 -24.28 5.10
C ASN A 348 -5.20 -23.77 6.53
N PHE A 349 -5.54 -22.50 6.68
CA PHE A 349 -5.58 -21.83 7.96
C PHE A 349 -6.95 -21.18 8.17
N SER A 350 -7.45 -21.27 9.40
CA SER A 350 -8.62 -20.55 9.86
C SER A 350 -8.26 -19.70 11.07
N GLU A 351 -8.19 -18.38 10.88
CA GLU A 351 -7.89 -17.44 11.97
C GLU A 351 -8.91 -17.52 13.11
N GLU A 352 -10.20 -17.63 12.78
CA GLU A 352 -11.26 -17.78 13.78
C GLU A 352 -11.02 -19.02 14.65
N ALA A 353 -10.73 -20.18 14.04
CA ALA A 353 -10.47 -21.39 14.80
C ALA A 353 -9.15 -21.32 15.58
N GLY A 354 -8.12 -20.67 15.01
CA GLY A 354 -6.83 -20.50 15.67
C GLY A 354 -6.85 -19.57 16.88
N THR A 355 -7.68 -18.53 16.83
CA THR A 355 -7.84 -17.56 17.91
C THR A 355 -8.81 -18.04 19.00
N THR A 356 -9.90 -18.74 18.61
CA THR A 356 -10.92 -19.19 19.57
C THR A 356 -10.68 -20.60 20.11
N GLY A 357 -9.91 -21.42 19.40
CA GLY A 357 -9.78 -22.85 19.65
C GLY A 357 -11.05 -23.65 19.33
N VAL A 358 -11.98 -23.09 18.56
CA VAL A 358 -13.27 -23.71 18.22
C VAL A 358 -13.29 -24.11 16.75
N ALA A 359 -13.65 -25.36 16.48
CA ALA A 359 -13.83 -25.86 15.11
C ALA A 359 -14.97 -25.13 14.38
N ASN A 360 -14.81 -24.95 13.07
CA ASN A 360 -15.79 -24.32 12.19
C ASN A 360 -15.90 -25.09 10.85
N ALA A 361 -16.49 -24.47 9.83
CA ALA A 361 -16.71 -25.12 8.54
C ALA A 361 -15.40 -25.41 7.78
N ASP A 362 -14.37 -24.60 8.02
CA ASP A 362 -13.10 -24.63 7.29
C ASP A 362 -11.98 -25.32 8.09
N CYS A 363 -12.20 -25.56 9.38
CA CYS A 363 -11.21 -26.11 10.30
C CYS A 363 -11.89 -27.04 11.30
N ASP A 364 -11.58 -28.34 11.22
CA ASP A 364 -12.11 -29.35 12.13
C ASP A 364 -11.49 -29.27 13.54
N GLU A 365 -11.88 -30.17 14.45
CA GLU A 365 -11.38 -30.18 15.83
C GLU A 365 -9.85 -30.36 15.91
N ALA A 366 -9.26 -31.15 15.00
CA ALA A 366 -7.82 -31.37 14.98
C ALA A 366 -7.08 -30.10 14.53
N CYS A 367 -7.60 -29.43 13.51
CA CYS A 367 -7.14 -28.14 13.01
C CYS A 367 -7.29 -27.04 14.08
N ALA A 368 -8.44 -26.93 14.75
CA ALA A 368 -8.68 -25.93 15.80
C ALA A 368 -7.75 -26.16 17.01
N ALA A 369 -7.59 -27.42 17.43
CA ALA A 369 -6.62 -27.79 18.45
C ALA A 369 -5.16 -27.54 18.02
N ASN A 370 -4.89 -27.41 16.72
CA ASN A 370 -3.61 -27.06 16.13
C ASN A 370 -3.51 -25.56 15.78
N LEU A 371 -4.16 -24.70 16.57
CA LEU A 371 -4.15 -23.24 16.37
C LEU A 371 -4.65 -22.83 14.99
N GLY A 372 -5.65 -23.53 14.46
CA GLY A 372 -6.31 -23.18 13.21
C GLY A 372 -5.59 -23.65 11.95
N CYS A 373 -4.50 -24.42 12.05
CA CYS A 373 -3.78 -24.97 10.91
C CYS A 373 -4.12 -26.45 10.69
N ASP A 374 -4.45 -26.85 9.47
CA ASP A 374 -4.76 -28.25 9.12
C ASP A 374 -3.52 -29.11 8.85
N ALA A 375 -2.33 -28.52 8.93
CA ALA A 375 -1.03 -29.15 8.74
C ALA A 375 -0.08 -28.89 9.92
N PRO A 376 1.02 -29.65 10.06
CA PRO A 376 2.05 -29.30 11.03
C PRO A 376 2.61 -27.89 10.76
N TRP A 377 2.69 -27.07 11.81
CA TRP A 377 3.33 -25.76 11.74
C TRP A 377 4.80 -25.90 11.37
N VAL A 378 5.30 -24.98 10.56
CA VAL A 378 6.71 -24.99 10.15
C VAL A 378 7.37 -23.64 10.37
N THR A 379 8.69 -23.63 10.55
CA THR A 379 9.48 -22.41 10.69
C THR A 379 10.64 -22.34 9.71
N TYR A 380 10.94 -21.14 9.24
CA TYR A 380 12.14 -20.82 8.45
C TYR A 380 13.28 -20.27 9.34
N ARG A 381 13.04 -20.14 10.65
CA ARG A 381 14.05 -19.78 11.65
C ARG A 381 14.84 -21.00 12.11
N GLU A 382 15.98 -20.78 12.75
CA GLU A 382 16.79 -21.86 13.34
C GLU A 382 16.00 -22.65 14.41
N SER A 383 15.07 -21.98 15.10
CA SER A 383 14.09 -22.58 15.99
C SER A 383 12.97 -21.57 16.30
N VAL A 384 11.93 -22.01 17.02
CA VAL A 384 10.93 -21.12 17.63
C VAL A 384 11.21 -20.81 19.10
N ASN A 385 12.32 -21.32 19.65
CA ASN A 385 12.70 -21.13 21.03
C ASN A 385 13.31 -19.75 21.24
N ILE A 386 12.52 -18.85 21.78
CA ILE A 386 12.92 -17.50 22.19
C ILE A 386 13.51 -17.51 23.60
N THR A 387 14.47 -16.63 23.86
CA THR A 387 15.03 -16.46 25.21
C THR A 387 15.01 -14.99 25.62
N LEU A 388 14.45 -14.70 26.78
CA LEU A 388 14.47 -13.36 27.38
C LEU A 388 15.90 -13.04 27.85
N ASN A 389 16.42 -11.93 27.37
CA ASN A 389 17.72 -11.40 27.76
C ASN A 389 17.61 -10.69 29.12
N ALA A 390 18.74 -10.53 29.80
CA ALA A 390 18.80 -9.86 31.10
C ALA A 390 18.39 -8.36 31.06
N ASP A 391 18.42 -7.75 29.87
CA ASP A 391 18.02 -6.36 29.63
C ASP A 391 16.52 -6.20 29.29
N GLY A 392 15.75 -7.29 29.32
CA GLY A 392 14.33 -7.29 28.99
C GLY A 392 14.03 -7.39 27.49
N THR A 393 15.04 -7.48 26.63
CA THR A 393 14.85 -7.76 25.19
C THR A 393 14.76 -9.26 24.92
N TRP A 394 14.30 -9.64 23.74
CA TRP A 394 14.25 -11.05 23.33
C TRP A 394 15.36 -11.39 22.36
N ASN A 395 16.06 -12.50 22.60
CA ASN A 395 16.87 -13.13 21.58
C ASN A 395 15.95 -13.96 20.68
N ILE A 396 15.75 -13.45 19.47
CA ILE A 396 14.92 -14.07 18.44
C ILE A 396 15.82 -14.90 17.53
N PRO A 397 15.55 -16.22 17.37
CA PRO A 397 16.29 -17.05 16.44
C PRO A 397 16.32 -16.49 15.02
N ALA A 398 17.51 -16.50 14.42
CA ALA A 398 17.72 -15.98 13.08
C ALA A 398 16.97 -16.80 12.02
N VAL A 399 16.64 -16.15 10.91
CA VAL A 399 16.25 -16.84 9.67
C VAL A 399 17.53 -17.38 9.02
N VAL A 400 17.52 -18.65 8.61
CA VAL A 400 18.70 -19.35 8.05
C VAL A 400 18.45 -19.73 6.61
N GLY A 401 19.41 -19.48 5.72
CA GLY A 401 19.40 -20.03 4.36
C GLY A 401 20.48 -19.43 3.48
N THR A 402 20.45 -19.73 2.19
CA THR A 402 21.03 -18.92 1.10
C THR A 402 20.01 -18.71 -0.04
N ASP A 403 18.81 -19.29 0.11
CA ASP A 403 17.70 -19.39 -0.84
C ASP A 403 16.42 -19.90 -0.09
N ILE A 404 15.32 -20.22 -0.79
CA ILE A 404 14.13 -20.88 -0.24
C ILE A 404 14.53 -22.22 0.39
N ARG A 405 14.61 -22.25 1.71
CA ARG A 405 14.97 -23.44 2.48
C ARG A 405 13.74 -24.33 2.64
N GLN A 406 13.96 -25.64 2.74
CA GLN A 406 12.97 -26.54 3.33
C GLN A 406 12.69 -26.11 4.78
N PRO A 407 11.42 -25.85 5.14
CA PRO A 407 11.09 -25.36 6.47
C PRO A 407 11.23 -26.48 7.51
N ILE A 408 11.38 -26.09 8.77
CA ILE A 408 11.53 -27.01 9.91
C ILE A 408 10.17 -27.18 10.56
N GLU A 409 9.66 -28.41 10.59
CA GLU A 409 8.42 -28.73 11.32
C GLU A 409 8.59 -28.52 12.83
N LEU A 410 7.61 -27.86 13.46
CA LEU A 410 7.55 -27.68 14.90
C LEU A 410 7.19 -29.00 15.58
N THR A 411 7.86 -29.30 16.69
CA THR A 411 7.51 -30.44 17.53
C THR A 411 6.24 -30.17 18.33
N ALA A 412 5.55 -31.24 18.75
CA ALA A 412 4.39 -31.11 19.65
C ALA A 412 4.71 -30.36 20.95
N ALA A 413 5.92 -30.55 21.50
CA ALA A 413 6.34 -29.86 22.72
C ALA A 413 6.55 -28.35 22.52
N GLU A 414 7.07 -27.93 21.35
CA GLU A 414 7.18 -26.51 21.01
C GLU A 414 5.80 -25.89 20.82
N LEU A 415 4.88 -26.59 20.13
CA LEU A 415 3.52 -26.11 19.96
C LEU A 415 2.76 -26.00 21.28
N ASP A 416 2.92 -26.97 22.19
CA ASP A 416 2.34 -26.91 23.54
C ASP A 416 2.88 -25.73 24.35
N ALA A 417 4.18 -25.41 24.21
CA ALA A 417 4.79 -24.25 24.83
C ALA A 417 4.25 -22.92 24.27
N ILE A 418 4.02 -22.84 22.96
CA ILE A 418 3.40 -21.69 22.29
C ILE A 418 1.98 -21.49 22.81
N LYS A 419 1.15 -22.54 22.84
CA LYS A 419 -0.23 -22.49 23.35
C LYS A 419 -0.33 -22.03 24.80
N ALA A 420 0.67 -22.35 25.61
CA ALA A 420 0.72 -21.96 27.02
C ALA A 420 1.19 -20.50 27.23
N ASN A 421 1.68 -19.82 26.19
CA ASN A 421 2.27 -18.50 26.29
C ASN A 421 1.36 -17.43 25.63
N PRO A 422 0.77 -16.50 26.40
CA PRO A 422 -0.15 -15.49 25.86
C PRO A 422 0.52 -14.43 24.98
N ALA A 423 1.86 -14.36 24.96
CA ALA A 423 2.61 -13.51 24.03
C ALA A 423 2.64 -14.08 22.60
N TRP A 424 2.02 -15.23 22.36
CA TRP A 424 1.89 -15.81 21.03
C TRP A 424 0.46 -15.68 20.53
N SER A 425 0.32 -15.34 19.25
CA SER A 425 -0.97 -15.34 18.56
C SER A 425 -0.87 -16.02 17.20
N ALA A 426 -1.94 -16.71 16.82
CA ALA A 426 -2.14 -17.16 15.45
C ALA A 426 -2.97 -16.10 14.71
N ALA A 427 -2.54 -15.72 13.52
CA ALA A 427 -3.24 -14.75 12.67
C ALA A 427 -2.89 -14.98 11.19
N ASP A 428 -3.63 -14.38 10.27
CA ASP A 428 -3.26 -14.38 8.85
C ASP A 428 -2.01 -13.55 8.57
N ILE A 429 -1.17 -14.00 7.64
CA ILE A 429 -0.06 -13.21 7.10
C ILE A 429 -0.60 -12.27 6.02
N ASP A 430 -1.31 -11.21 6.45
CA ASP A 430 -1.98 -10.22 5.61
C ASP A 430 -1.08 -9.58 4.55
N ASP A 431 0.20 -9.40 4.87
CA ASP A 431 1.19 -8.84 3.95
C ASP A 431 1.35 -9.64 2.66
N LEU A 432 1.03 -10.95 2.63
CA LEU A 432 1.08 -11.76 1.39
C LEU A 432 0.06 -11.29 0.35
N ALA A 433 -1.06 -10.72 0.77
CA ALA A 433 -2.07 -10.16 -0.13
C ALA A 433 -1.79 -8.69 -0.49
N ASN A 434 -0.64 -8.12 -0.12
CA ASN A 434 -0.34 -6.71 -0.30
C ASN A 434 1.01 -6.46 -0.99
N VAL A 435 1.05 -5.56 -1.97
CA VAL A 435 2.29 -5.06 -2.56
C VAL A 435 2.44 -3.55 -2.37
N ASN A 436 3.65 -3.12 -2.04
CA ASN A 436 4.02 -1.73 -1.94
C ASN A 436 4.48 -1.24 -3.31
N ILE A 437 3.76 -0.26 -3.87
CA ILE A 437 4.05 0.33 -5.17
C ILE A 437 4.72 1.69 -4.97
N ASN A 438 5.84 1.92 -5.65
CA ASN A 438 6.39 3.25 -5.86
C ASN A 438 6.44 3.54 -7.36
N ALA A 439 5.93 4.71 -7.75
CA ALA A 439 6.02 5.25 -9.10
C ALA A 439 6.14 6.79 -9.01
N PHE A 440 6.45 7.44 -10.12
CA PHE A 440 6.43 8.91 -10.24
C PHE A 440 5.56 9.32 -11.41
N LEU A 441 4.93 10.48 -11.27
CA LEU A 441 3.96 11.04 -12.20
C LEU A 441 4.34 12.49 -12.50
N ASN A 442 4.39 12.87 -13.76
CA ASN A 442 4.37 14.26 -14.17
C ASN A 442 2.95 14.67 -14.53
N VAL A 443 2.52 15.80 -13.96
CA VAL A 443 1.20 16.39 -14.19
C VAL A 443 1.36 17.81 -14.71
N SER A 444 0.86 18.02 -15.93
CA SER A 444 0.78 19.29 -16.64
C SER A 444 -0.65 19.87 -16.52
N ASP A 445 -0.90 21.00 -17.17
CA ASP A 445 -2.21 21.67 -17.24
C ASP A 445 -3.09 20.71 -18.00
N LEU A 446 -4.23 20.39 -17.41
CA LEU A 446 -5.18 19.50 -18.02
C LEU A 446 -6.35 20.33 -18.52
N PRO A 447 -6.70 20.28 -19.82
CA PRO A 447 -7.89 20.99 -20.34
C PRO A 447 -9.18 20.62 -19.62
N GLN A 448 -9.23 19.42 -19.03
CA GLN A 448 -10.37 18.86 -18.33
C GLN A 448 -10.36 19.19 -16.82
N GLY A 449 -9.25 19.72 -16.30
CA GLY A 449 -9.09 20.03 -14.87
C GLY A 449 -9.01 18.80 -13.95
N ASN A 450 -8.93 17.58 -14.50
CA ASN A 450 -8.75 16.36 -13.74
C ASN A 450 -8.10 15.25 -14.59
N PHE A 451 -7.67 14.18 -13.93
CA PHE A 451 -7.28 12.91 -14.54
C PHE A 451 -7.65 11.74 -13.65
N THR A 452 -7.57 10.53 -14.19
CA THR A 452 -7.81 9.28 -13.47
C THR A 452 -6.57 8.40 -13.50
N LEU A 453 -6.14 7.95 -12.33
CA LEU A 453 -5.28 6.78 -12.16
C LEU A 453 -6.17 5.54 -12.05
N ARG A 454 -6.10 4.68 -13.05
CA ARG A 454 -6.83 3.41 -13.10
C ARG A 454 -5.90 2.28 -12.69
N VAL A 455 -6.30 1.45 -11.74
CA VAL A 455 -5.58 0.23 -11.35
C VAL A 455 -6.45 -0.99 -11.64
N THR A 456 -5.96 -1.97 -12.40
CA THR A 456 -6.72 -3.17 -12.76
C THR A 456 -5.96 -4.42 -12.36
N PRO A 457 -6.49 -5.29 -11.49
CA PRO A 457 -5.86 -6.59 -11.22
C PRO A 457 -5.99 -7.47 -12.47
N THR A 458 -4.93 -8.22 -12.80
CA THR A 458 -4.90 -9.06 -14.01
C THR A 458 -4.57 -10.51 -13.67
N PHE A 459 -5.14 -11.42 -14.45
CA PHE A 459 -4.82 -12.84 -14.40
C PHE A 459 -4.54 -13.39 -15.79
N ASP A 460 -3.34 -13.95 -15.96
CA ASP A 460 -2.94 -14.64 -17.18
C ASP A 460 -2.76 -16.13 -16.91
N ALA A 461 -3.76 -16.91 -17.31
CA ALA A 461 -3.75 -18.36 -17.16
C ALA A 461 -2.59 -19.06 -17.91
N THR A 462 -1.94 -18.38 -18.86
CA THR A 462 -0.82 -18.96 -19.62
C THR A 462 0.51 -18.89 -18.89
N THR A 463 0.65 -17.96 -17.94
CA THR A 463 1.87 -17.76 -17.13
C THR A 463 1.66 -18.15 -15.68
N ALA A 464 0.41 -18.29 -15.23
CA ALA A 464 0.06 -18.65 -13.86
C ALA A 464 0.72 -19.96 -13.40
N THR A 465 1.39 -19.87 -12.25
CA THR A 465 2.01 -20.97 -11.52
C THR A 465 1.11 -21.44 -10.38
N THR A 466 1.02 -22.75 -10.21
CA THR A 466 0.30 -23.34 -9.08
C THR A 466 1.13 -23.24 -7.83
N GLU A 467 0.48 -23.04 -6.68
CA GLU A 467 1.14 -23.29 -5.39
C GLU A 467 1.70 -24.73 -5.37
N PRO A 468 2.98 -24.92 -5.03
CA PRO A 468 3.56 -26.25 -4.93
C PRO A 468 2.76 -27.14 -3.98
N GLY A 469 2.39 -28.34 -4.44
CA GLY A 469 1.58 -29.28 -3.65
C GLY A 469 0.07 -29.24 -3.90
N THR A 470 -0.41 -28.34 -4.76
CA THR A 470 -1.82 -28.33 -5.24
C THR A 470 -2.00 -29.15 -6.53
N ALA A 471 -3.23 -29.61 -6.82
CA ALA A 471 -3.47 -30.60 -7.89
C ALA A 471 -3.59 -30.00 -9.30
N GLY A 472 -3.77 -28.68 -9.45
CA GLY A 472 -3.61 -27.98 -10.73
C GLY A 472 -4.25 -26.58 -10.78
N PRO A 473 -4.00 -25.78 -11.85
CA PRO A 473 -4.52 -24.40 -12.01
C PRO A 473 -6.05 -24.24 -11.97
N ALA A 474 -6.81 -25.34 -12.06
CA ALA A 474 -8.27 -25.34 -11.96
C ALA A 474 -8.79 -25.33 -10.51
N ASP A 475 -7.94 -25.62 -9.51
CA ASP A 475 -8.28 -25.46 -8.09
C ASP A 475 -8.32 -23.96 -7.66
N PHE A 476 -8.08 -23.06 -8.61
CA PHE A 476 -7.95 -21.60 -8.42
C PHE A 476 -9.18 -20.82 -8.94
N ASP A 477 -10.29 -21.50 -9.27
CA ASP A 477 -11.53 -20.90 -9.82
C ASP A 477 -12.27 -20.06 -8.77
N ILE A 478 -12.24 -18.72 -8.86
CA ILE A 478 -13.10 -17.80 -9.63
C ILE A 478 -14.56 -17.74 -9.11
N THR A 479 -14.79 -16.82 -8.18
CA THR A 479 -16.03 -16.02 -8.19
C THR A 479 -15.71 -14.62 -8.72
N ILE A 480 -16.21 -14.29 -9.91
CA ILE A 480 -16.20 -12.93 -10.48
C ILE A 480 -17.23 -12.02 -9.76
N ASN A 481 -18.02 -12.59 -8.84
CA ASN A 481 -18.91 -11.82 -8.00
C ASN A 481 -18.05 -11.16 -6.92
N ALA A 482 -18.18 -9.84 -6.77
CA ALA A 482 -17.63 -9.13 -5.62
C ALA A 482 -17.98 -9.92 -4.35
N PRO A 483 -17.02 -10.14 -3.43
CA PRO A 483 -17.32 -10.84 -2.19
C PRO A 483 -18.44 -10.08 -1.50
N ASN A 484 -19.55 -10.77 -1.27
CA ASN A 484 -20.76 -10.24 -0.64
C ASN A 484 -20.53 -9.88 0.85
N THR A 485 -19.43 -10.37 1.41
CA THR A 485 -18.85 -10.00 2.70
C THR A 485 -17.34 -10.04 2.55
N VAL A 486 -16.73 -8.87 2.40
CA VAL A 486 -15.31 -8.71 2.68
C VAL A 486 -15.24 -8.25 4.12
N THR A 487 -14.79 -9.12 5.01
CA THR A 487 -14.41 -8.73 6.37
C THR A 487 -12.94 -8.33 6.27
N PRO A 488 -12.60 -7.03 6.38
CA PRO A 488 -11.22 -6.56 6.45
C PRO A 488 -10.54 -7.02 7.73
#